data_AF-A0A3B0QYD0-F1
#
_entry.id   AF-A0A3B0QYD0-F1
#
_cell.length_a   1.000
_cell.length_b   1.000
_cell.length_c   1.000
_cell.angle_alpha   90.00
_cell.angle_beta   90.00
_cell.angle_gamma   90.00
#
_symmetry.space_group_name_H-M   'P 1'
#
loop_
_entity.id
_entity.type
_entity.pdbx_description
1 polymer ?
#
loop_
_entity_poly.entity_id
_entity_poly.type
_entity_poly.pdbx_seq_one_letter_code
_entity_poly.pdbx_strand_id
1 'polypeptide(L)'
;MKNIPMMPLLRLSQFYHNCHFGPVRDVNKPADRNDDKPVTDRRMIDLIVDGVGTFTGYGKNKRQCKVSATKKFFEWEKQQEQQS
;
A
#
# COMPACT_ATOMS: atom_id res chain seq x y z
N MET A 1 -2.65 18.41 -22.77
CA MET A 1 -2.66 16.95 -22.58
C MET A 1 -3.49 16.65 -21.33
N LYS A 2 -4.54 15.83 -21.43
CA LYS A 2 -5.38 15.49 -20.26
C LYS A 2 -4.54 14.60 -19.34
N ASN A 3 -4.21 15.08 -18.14
CA ASN A 3 -3.59 14.27 -17.09
C ASN A 3 -4.60 13.22 -16.64
N ILE A 4 -4.66 12.09 -17.35
CA ILE A 4 -5.41 10.93 -16.89
C ILE A 4 -4.69 10.47 -15.61
N PRO A 5 -5.37 10.45 -14.45
CA PRO A 5 -4.75 9.97 -13.23
C PRO A 5 -4.39 8.50 -13.44
N MET A 6 -3.10 8.22 -13.64
CA MET A 6 -2.62 6.85 -13.74
C MET A 6 -2.93 6.12 -12.44
N MET A 7 -3.45 4.90 -12.54
CA MET A 7 -3.63 4.07 -11.36
C MET A 7 -2.28 3.89 -10.67
N PRO A 8 -2.20 3.99 -9.33
CA PRO A 8 -0.93 3.92 -8.60
C PRO A 8 -0.08 2.69 -8.94
N LEU A 9 -0.72 1.53 -9.11
CA LEU A 9 -0.01 0.30 -9.48
C LEU A 9 0.64 0.36 -10.87
N LEU A 10 0.02 1.08 -11.81
CA LEU A 10 0.56 1.25 -13.15
C LEU A 10 1.83 2.11 -13.09
N ARG A 11 1.77 3.25 -12.39
CA ARG A 11 2.94 4.11 -12.16
C ARG A 11 4.06 3.34 -11.46
N LEU A 12 3.73 2.56 -10.42
CA LEU A 12 4.72 1.76 -9.72
C LEU A 12 5.42 0.77 -10.66
N SER A 13 4.65 0.01 -11.46
CA SER A 13 5.21 -0.98 -12.39
C SER A 13 6.05 -0.40 -13.53
N GLN A 14 5.79 0.86 -13.91
CA GLN A 14 6.47 1.52 -15.02
C GLN A 14 7.76 2.23 -14.61
N PHE A 15 7.83 2.74 -13.38
CA PHE A 15 8.93 3.59 -12.94
C PHE A 15 9.80 2.98 -11.83
N TYR A 16 9.32 1.96 -11.11
CA TYR A 16 10.04 1.35 -9.98
C TYR A 16 10.24 -0.14 -10.23
N HIS A 17 11.33 -0.48 -10.92
CA HIS A 17 11.71 -1.86 -11.21
C HIS A 17 12.35 -2.58 -10.02
N ASN A 18 12.81 -1.82 -9.02
CA ASN A 18 13.42 -2.26 -7.77
C ASN A 18 12.38 -2.39 -6.64
N CYS A 19 11.13 -2.72 -6.98
CA CYS A 19 10.08 -2.93 -5.98
C CYS A 19 9.39 -4.27 -6.15
N HIS A 20 8.97 -4.86 -5.03
CA HIS A 20 8.21 -6.10 -5.03
C HIS A 20 7.19 -6.10 -3.89
N PHE A 21 6.09 -6.81 -4.11
CA PHE A 21 5.07 -7.03 -3.09
C PHE A 21 5.35 -8.34 -2.35
N GLY A 22 5.43 -8.26 -1.02
CA GLY A 22 5.51 -9.43 -0.15
C GLY A 22 4.22 -10.28 -0.15
N PRO A 23 4.21 -11.36 0.64
CA PRO A 23 3.03 -12.21 0.78
C PRO A 23 1.88 -11.44 1.45
N VAL A 24 0.64 -11.77 1.04
CA VAL A 24 -0.55 -11.25 1.70
C VAL A 24 -0.73 -12.01 3.01
N ARG A 25 -0.95 -11.28 4.10
CA ARG A 25 -1.20 -11.84 5.43
C ARG A 25 -2.59 -11.42 5.90
N ASP A 26 -3.32 -12.31 6.54
CA ASP A 26 -4.55 -11.96 7.24
C ASP A 26 -4.20 -11.31 8.59
N VAL A 27 -4.85 -10.20 8.90
CA VAL A 27 -4.65 -9.46 10.15
C VAL A 27 -5.79 -9.83 11.08
N ASN A 28 -5.51 -10.74 12.00
CA ASN A 28 -6.39 -10.97 13.13
C ASN A 28 -6.31 -9.76 14.05
N LYS A 29 -7.42 -9.03 14.22
CA LYS A 29 -7.49 -8.00 15.26
C LYS A 29 -7.41 -8.73 16.61
N PRO A 30 -6.63 -8.24 17.59
CA PRO A 30 -6.68 -8.81 18.93
C PRO A 30 -8.13 -8.77 19.43
N ALA A 31 -8.61 -9.90 19.96
CA ALA A 31 -9.99 -10.15 20.35
C ALA A 31 -10.48 -9.30 21.54
N ASP A 32 -9.70 -8.32 21.99
CA ASP A 32 -9.81 -7.71 23.32
C ASP A 32 -10.48 -6.33 23.32
N ARG A 33 -11.21 -5.97 22.26
CA ARG A 33 -12.01 -4.73 22.25
C ARG A 33 -13.39 -5.00 21.68
N ASN A 34 -14.36 -5.00 22.59
CA ASN A 34 -15.81 -4.87 22.38
C ASN A 34 -16.15 -3.62 21.55
N ASP A 35 -15.84 -3.65 20.26
CA ASP A 35 -16.37 -2.72 19.27
C ASP A 35 -17.17 -3.55 18.28
N ASP A 36 -18.49 -3.37 18.36
CA ASP A 36 -19.61 -3.99 17.63
C ASP A 36 -19.62 -3.65 16.13
N LYS A 37 -18.44 -3.60 15.51
CA LYS A 37 -18.28 -3.44 14.06
C LYS A 37 -17.54 -4.65 13.54
N PRO A 38 -18.11 -5.42 12.59
CA PRO A 38 -17.41 -6.54 12.01
C PRO A 38 -16.13 -5.99 11.40
N VAL A 39 -15.00 -6.41 11.96
CA VAL A 39 -13.69 -6.12 11.41
C VAL A 39 -13.56 -7.03 10.22
N THR A 40 -14.20 -6.64 9.11
CA THR A 40 -14.20 -7.39 7.86
C THR A 40 -12.76 -7.70 7.48
N ASP A 41 -12.39 -8.97 7.53
CA ASP A 41 -11.20 -9.64 6.98
C ASP A 41 -10.16 -8.65 6.45
N ARG A 42 -9.42 -8.03 7.38
CA ARG A 42 -8.37 -7.09 7.00
C ARG A 42 -7.17 -7.91 6.59
N ARG A 43 -6.85 -7.87 5.30
CA ARG A 43 -5.58 -8.36 4.78
C ARG A 43 -4.56 -7.24 4.77
N MET A 44 -3.30 -7.61 4.88
CA MET A 44 -2.16 -6.71 4.72
C MET A 44 -1.19 -7.25 3.67
N ILE A 45 -0.51 -6.35 2.98
CA ILE A 45 0.63 -6.66 2.10
C ILE A 45 1.71 -5.60 2.31
N ASP A 46 2.96 -6.02 2.24
CA ASP A 46 4.09 -5.10 2.26
C ASP A 46 4.55 -4.83 0.82
N LEU A 47 4.74 -3.56 0.48
CA LEU A 47 5.47 -3.12 -0.71
C LEU A 47 6.90 -2.79 -0.27
N ILE A 48 7.88 -3.52 -0.78
CA ILE A 48 9.29 -3.33 -0.49
C ILE A 48 9.90 -2.62 -1.70
N VAL A 49 10.54 -1.48 -1.47
CA VAL A 49 11.24 -0.69 -2.48
C VAL A 49 12.70 -0.57 -2.07
N ASP A 50 13.60 -1.19 -2.83
CA ASP A 50 15.02 -1.27 -2.47
C ASP A 50 15.65 0.13 -2.40
N GLY A 51 16.34 0.41 -1.29
CA GLY A 51 16.94 1.73 -1.04
C GLY A 51 15.96 2.80 -0.53
N VAL A 52 14.66 2.49 -0.40
CA VAL A 52 13.66 3.41 0.18
C VAL A 52 13.10 2.86 1.49
N GLY A 53 12.57 1.64 1.47
CA GLY A 53 11.94 1.04 2.65
C GLY A 53 10.71 0.21 2.34
N THR A 54 9.93 -0.08 3.37
CA THR A 54 8.74 -0.95 3.30
C THR A 54 7.47 -0.18 3.63
N PHE A 55 6.46 -0.32 2.77
CA PHE A 55 5.16 0.34 2.90
C PHE A 55 4.05 -0.70 3.04
N THR A 56 3.44 -0.78 4.22
CA THR A 56 2.37 -1.73 4.50
C THR A 56 1.00 -1.20 4.06
N GLY A 57 0.34 -1.90 3.15
CA GLY A 57 -1.02 -1.62 2.68
C GLY A 57 -2.04 -2.58 3.26
N TYR A 58 -3.23 -2.07 3.58
CA TYR A 58 -4.34 -2.85 4.13
C TYR A 58 -5.53 -2.85 3.17
N GLY A 59 -6.33 -3.91 3.17
CA GLY A 59 -7.53 -3.99 2.36
C GLY A 59 -8.31 -5.29 2.54
N LYS A 60 -9.48 -5.39 1.88
CA LYS A 60 -10.31 -6.61 1.92
C LYS A 60 -9.79 -7.71 1.00
N ASN A 61 -8.97 -7.36 0.01
CA ASN A 61 -8.41 -8.29 -0.95
C ASN A 61 -6.99 -7.84 -1.40
N LYS A 62 -6.27 -8.75 -2.08
CA LYS A 62 -4.89 -8.53 -2.54
C LYS A 62 -4.75 -7.24 -3.37
N ARG A 63 -5.71 -6.95 -4.26
CA ARG A 63 -5.68 -5.73 -5.11
C ARG A 63 -5.76 -4.47 -4.25
N GLN A 64 -6.69 -4.41 -3.30
CA GLN A 64 -6.83 -3.26 -2.40
C GLN A 64 -5.60 -3.06 -1.52
N CYS A 65 -5.02 -4.15 -0.98
CA CYS A 65 -3.79 -4.08 -0.19
C CYS A 65 -2.65 -3.46 -1.02
N LYS A 66 -2.46 -3.94 -2.25
CA LYS A 66 -1.43 -3.42 -3.17
C LYS A 66 -1.63 -1.94 -3.48
N VAL A 67 -2.86 -1.53 -3.81
CA VAL A 67 -3.18 -0.12 -4.06
C VAL A 67 -2.89 0.74 -2.83
N SER A 68 -3.28 0.27 -1.63
CA SER A 68 -3.04 0.98 -0.37
C SER A 68 -1.54 1.14 -0.08
N ALA A 69 -0.75 0.07 -0.23
CA ALA A 69 0.71 0.12 -0.05
C ALA A 69 1.37 1.10 -1.02
N THR A 70 0.95 1.07 -2.28
CA THR A 70 1.48 1.94 -3.34
C THR A 70 1.12 3.41 -3.11
N LYS A 71 -0.10 3.69 -2.61
CA LYS A 71 -0.49 5.07 -2.26
C LYS A 71 0.41 5.64 -1.18
N LYS A 72 0.70 4.87 -0.12
CA LYS A 72 1.61 5.30 0.95
C LYS A 72 3.01 5.60 0.44
N PHE A 73 3.52 4.79 -0.49
CA PHE A 73 4.80 5.05 -1.13
C PHE A 73 4.80 6.39 -1.90
N PHE A 74 3.78 6.67 -2.71
CA PHE A 74 3.71 7.95 -3.44
C PHE A 74 3.42 9.15 -2.54
N GLU A 75 2.71 8.96 -1.43
CA GLU A 75 2.56 10.00 -0.41
C GLU A 75 3.91 10.36 0.21
N TRP A 76 4.73 9.35 0.54
CA TRP A 76 6.10 9.56 1.01
C TRP A 76 6.97 10.27 -0.04
N GLU A 77 6.94 9.82 -1.30
CA GLU A 77 7.68 10.45 -2.40
C GLU A 77 7.34 11.94 -2.55
N LYS A 78 6.04 12.26 -2.56
CA LYS A 78 5.57 13.64 -2.66
C LYS A 78 6.02 14.51 -1.47
N GLN A 79 6.20 13.91 -0.29
CA GLN A 79 6.76 14.61 0.87
C GLN A 79 8.25 14.88 0.70
N GLN A 80 9.02 13.97 0.09
CA GLN A 80 10.44 14.18 -0.22
C GLN A 80 10.63 15.29 -1.25
N GLU A 81 9.79 15.34 -2.31
CA GLU A 81 9.82 16.40 -3.33
C GLU A 81 9.55 17.80 -2.76
N GLN A 82 8.80 17.91 -1.67
CA GLN A 82 8.51 19.21 -1.02
C GLN A 82 9.59 19.64 -0.01
N GLN A 83 10.52 18.76 0.33
CA GLN A 83 11.63 19.04 1.27
C GLN A 83 12.95 19.34 0.56
N SER A 84 13.00 19.20 -0.78
CA SER A 84 14.14 19.55 -1.64
C SER A 84 13.90 20.87 -2.36
#